data_AF-A0A5N5KM98-F1
#
_entry.id   AF-A0A5N5KM98-F1
#
_cell.length_a   1.000
_cell.length_b   1.000
_cell.length_c   1.000
_cell.angle_alpha   90.00
_cell.angle_beta   90.00
_cell.angle_gamma   90.00
#
_symmetry.space_group_name_H-M   'P 1'
#
loop_
_entity.id
_entity.type
_entity.pdbx_description
1 polymer ?
#
loop_
_entity_poly.entity_id
_entity_poly.type
_entity_poly.pdbx_seq_one_letter_code
_entity_poly.pdbx_strand_id
1 'polypeptide(L)'
;MGSLPDKYDVIVVGGGFGGTHVLHRLRGLGFSTHMFEAGAALGGIWYWNSYPGARVDTECPVYQLTDAELFKDWTWSERYPGRDELVRYFAHVANVWDLKKNISFNTKVQAAHWNTAFGQWDVQISHGDNTFSAHATHVVFCTGFASKAYVPPFKGIDNFSGQICHTGFWDSSIDFQDKRVAVIGTGASGVQVIQSVAPRAKQLTVFQRTPNLALPMGQKPITEERNNEFKDNYGQLVEKMRTTYAGFLYDFDPRHCFDVSEEERVSFYEELYNKGGVYFWLGTFSDVLKNKKANDTAYKFWWEKTRERINDPVKAEKLAPQLPPHPYGTKRVSLEQNYYECFNLDHVDIVDLKTNPIETFVCNGIKTSDGVEYAVDVVVLATGFDAITGGLTQIDIRGVNGCSIEENWSNGVKTHLGMTVAGFPNMATSIQPKVEAELEWRKHVNETAQEGLFSQTESWYFGDNIPGKPREALNYMAGMQLYKQKCRETWESGYKGFVLE
;
A
#
# COMPACT_ATOMS: atom_id res chain seq x y z
N MET A 1 10.88 -32.08 8.54
CA MET A 1 9.90 -31.92 7.44
C MET A 1 10.05 -33.13 6.53
N GLY A 2 8.96 -33.76 6.09
CA GLY A 2 9.06 -34.70 4.96
C GLY A 2 9.64 -33.96 3.74
N SER A 3 10.33 -34.65 2.84
CA SER A 3 10.88 -34.03 1.64
C SER A 3 9.74 -33.40 0.83
N LEU A 4 9.74 -32.07 0.71
CA LEU A 4 8.84 -31.39 -0.22
C LEU A 4 9.12 -31.89 -1.65
N PRO A 5 8.10 -31.94 -2.52
CA PRO A 5 8.33 -32.15 -3.94
C PRO A 5 9.31 -31.11 -4.49
N ASP A 6 10.15 -31.53 -5.43
CA ASP A 6 11.04 -30.66 -6.18
C ASP A 6 10.34 -30.04 -7.42
N LYS A 7 9.13 -30.49 -7.77
CA LYS A 7 8.38 -30.01 -8.94
C LYS A 7 6.92 -29.68 -8.65
N TYR A 8 6.46 -28.57 -9.22
CA TYR A 8 5.10 -28.05 -9.12
C TYR A 8 4.60 -27.57 -10.50
N ASP A 9 3.28 -27.47 -10.68
CA ASP A 9 2.72 -26.77 -11.85
C ASP A 9 2.87 -25.25 -11.67
N VAL A 10 2.62 -24.78 -10.44
CA VAL A 10 2.66 -23.37 -10.07
C VAL A 10 3.31 -23.17 -8.70
N ILE A 11 4.30 -22.29 -8.62
CA ILE A 11 4.80 -21.75 -7.35
C ILE A 11 4.19 -20.37 -7.10
N VAL A 12 3.66 -20.14 -5.90
CA VAL A 12 3.16 -18.84 -5.45
C VAL A 12 4.14 -18.24 -4.44
N VAL A 13 4.53 -16.98 -4.62
CA VAL A 13 5.47 -16.30 -3.70
C VAL A 13 4.74 -15.21 -2.93
N GLY A 14 4.62 -15.38 -1.61
CA GLY A 14 3.96 -14.43 -0.70
C GLY A 14 2.53 -14.80 -0.31
N GLY A 15 2.21 -14.62 0.97
CA GLY A 15 1.00 -15.05 1.67
C GLY A 15 0.12 -13.90 2.13
N GLY A 16 0.06 -12.81 1.36
CA GLY A 16 -0.96 -11.76 1.52
C GLY A 16 -2.29 -12.14 0.85
N PHE A 17 -3.20 -11.17 0.70
CA PHE A 17 -4.49 -11.37 0.02
C PHE A 17 -4.35 -12.02 -1.37
N GLY A 18 -3.48 -11.46 -2.22
CA GLY A 18 -3.26 -11.93 -3.60
C GLY A 18 -2.80 -13.39 -3.64
N GLY A 19 -1.73 -13.72 -2.91
CA GLY A 19 -1.19 -15.08 -2.93
C GLY A 19 -2.13 -16.10 -2.30
N THR A 20 -2.82 -15.72 -1.21
CA THR A 20 -3.82 -16.58 -0.55
C THR A 20 -4.97 -16.92 -1.50
N HIS A 21 -5.47 -15.92 -2.23
CA HIS A 21 -6.55 -16.09 -3.22
C HIS A 21 -6.10 -16.92 -4.43
N VAL A 22 -4.94 -16.60 -5.01
CA VAL A 22 -4.36 -17.33 -6.14
C VAL A 22 -4.13 -18.80 -5.78
N LEU A 23 -3.52 -19.08 -4.62
CA LEU A 23 -3.30 -20.44 -4.15
C LEU A 23 -4.63 -21.22 -4.06
N HIS A 24 -5.64 -20.63 -3.44
CA HIS A 24 -6.96 -21.27 -3.30
C HIS A 24 -7.59 -21.57 -4.67
N ARG A 25 -7.58 -20.60 -5.60
CA ARG A 25 -8.14 -20.79 -6.95
C ARG A 25 -7.41 -21.86 -7.76
N LEU A 26 -6.08 -21.82 -7.79
CA LEU A 26 -5.28 -22.80 -8.53
C LEU A 26 -5.44 -24.22 -8.00
N ARG A 27 -5.52 -24.39 -6.68
CA ARG A 27 -5.86 -25.67 -6.05
C ARG A 27 -7.25 -26.16 -6.45
N GLY A 28 -8.25 -25.26 -6.47
CA GLY A 28 -9.60 -25.58 -6.91
C GLY A 28 -9.68 -26.02 -8.39
N LEU A 29 -8.73 -25.57 -9.21
CA LEU A 29 -8.57 -25.98 -10.61
C LEU A 29 -7.76 -27.27 -10.78
N GLY A 30 -7.22 -27.85 -9.70
CA GLY A 30 -6.49 -29.12 -9.72
C GLY A 30 -4.99 -29.02 -10.00
N PHE A 31 -4.42 -27.81 -10.07
CA PHE A 31 -2.97 -27.64 -10.26
C PHE A 31 -2.18 -28.02 -9.00
N SER A 32 -1.05 -28.72 -9.19
CA SER A 32 -0.04 -28.92 -8.14
C SER A 32 0.59 -27.57 -7.81
N THR A 33 0.12 -26.95 -6.72
CA THR A 33 0.48 -25.59 -6.33
C THR A 33 1.03 -25.55 -4.91
N HIS A 34 2.13 -24.82 -4.71
CA HIS A 34 2.72 -24.58 -3.40
C HIS A 34 3.13 -23.13 -3.23
N MET A 35 2.93 -22.61 -2.03
CA MET A 35 3.29 -21.24 -1.65
C MET A 35 4.53 -21.23 -0.77
N PHE A 36 5.44 -20.30 -1.06
CA PHE A 36 6.54 -19.95 -0.17
C PHE A 36 6.29 -18.56 0.43
N GLU A 37 6.15 -18.50 1.76
CA GLU A 37 5.95 -17.28 2.54
C GLU A 37 7.16 -17.03 3.43
N ALA A 38 7.74 -15.83 3.31
CA ALA A 38 8.93 -15.44 4.07
C ALA A 38 8.64 -15.31 5.57
N GLY A 39 7.42 -14.92 5.95
CA GLY A 39 6.96 -14.78 7.32
C GLY A 39 6.49 -16.08 7.95
N ALA A 40 6.26 -16.05 9.26
CA ALA A 40 5.80 -17.19 10.04
C ALA A 40 4.29 -17.47 9.92
N ALA A 41 3.53 -16.59 9.27
CA ALA A 41 2.08 -16.72 9.10
C ALA A 41 1.59 -15.99 7.84
N LEU A 42 0.35 -16.28 7.43
CA LEU A 42 -0.35 -15.51 6.39
C LEU A 42 -0.69 -14.10 6.88
N GLY A 43 -0.99 -13.23 5.92
CA GLY A 43 -1.41 -11.86 6.15
C GLY A 43 -0.60 -10.82 5.37
N GLY A 44 0.57 -11.23 4.85
CA GLY A 44 1.45 -10.36 4.09
C GLY A 44 1.76 -9.07 4.85
N ILE A 45 1.29 -7.93 4.33
CA ILE A 45 1.49 -6.62 4.97
C ILE A 45 1.00 -6.59 6.44
N TRP A 46 -0.06 -7.32 6.76
CA TRP A 46 -0.60 -7.38 8.13
C TRP A 46 0.24 -8.26 9.05
N TYR A 47 1.02 -9.20 8.51
CA TYR A 47 1.99 -9.93 9.31
C TYR A 47 3.17 -9.02 9.68
N TRP A 48 3.78 -8.37 8.68
CA TRP A 48 5.01 -7.58 8.82
C TRP A 48 4.84 -6.20 9.49
N ASN A 49 3.78 -5.46 9.14
CA ASN A 49 3.56 -4.12 9.64
C ASN A 49 2.85 -4.16 11.01
N SER A 50 3.59 -4.51 12.06
CA SER A 50 3.08 -4.63 13.43
C SER A 50 3.37 -3.40 14.30
N TYR A 51 3.52 -2.22 13.69
CA TYR A 51 3.70 -0.98 14.44
C TYR A 51 2.41 -0.56 15.19
N PRO A 52 2.51 0.15 16.32
CA PRO A 52 1.35 0.61 17.08
C PRO A 52 0.44 1.50 16.24
N GLY A 53 -0.85 1.19 16.26
CA GLY A 53 -1.87 1.91 15.48
C GLY A 53 -2.02 1.43 14.04
N ALA A 54 -1.27 0.40 13.59
CA ALA A 54 -1.44 -0.19 12.27
C ALA A 54 -2.89 -0.66 12.06
N ARG A 55 -3.54 -0.08 11.04
CA ARG A 55 -4.99 -0.21 10.79
C ARG A 55 -5.32 -0.05 9.31
N VAL A 56 -6.45 -0.62 8.89
CA VAL A 56 -7.01 -0.39 7.55
C VAL A 56 -7.50 1.05 7.39
N ASP A 57 -7.51 1.53 6.14
CA ASP A 57 -8.18 2.77 5.72
C ASP A 57 -9.43 2.50 4.85
N THR A 58 -9.78 1.22 4.72
CA THR A 58 -10.92 0.73 3.97
C THR A 58 -11.92 0.14 4.96
N GLU A 59 -13.14 0.65 4.96
CA GLU A 59 -14.14 0.27 5.97
C GLU A 59 -14.68 -1.16 5.77
N CYS A 60 -15.17 -1.76 6.85
CA CYS A 60 -15.93 -3.01 6.78
C CYS A 60 -17.22 -2.84 5.99
N PRO A 61 -17.60 -3.83 5.15
CA PRO A 61 -16.94 -5.11 4.91
C PRO A 61 -16.08 -5.11 3.64
N VAL A 62 -15.55 -3.96 3.20
CA VAL A 62 -14.88 -3.83 1.90
C VAL A 62 -13.48 -4.47 1.90
N TYR A 63 -12.76 -4.40 3.01
CA TYR A 63 -11.37 -4.85 3.09
C TYR A 63 -11.22 -6.36 3.40
N GLN A 64 -11.84 -7.22 2.59
CA GLN A 64 -11.79 -8.68 2.74
C GLN A 64 -11.98 -9.42 1.40
N LEU A 65 -11.68 -10.71 1.37
CA LEU A 65 -11.94 -11.56 0.21
C LEU A 65 -13.45 -11.78 0.05
N THR A 66 -13.93 -11.82 -1.19
CA THR A 66 -15.35 -11.90 -1.58
C THR A 66 -15.82 -13.33 -1.89
N ASP A 67 -15.44 -14.31 -1.08
CA ASP A 67 -15.94 -15.69 -1.22
C ASP A 67 -16.95 -15.97 -0.12
N ALA A 68 -18.15 -16.43 -0.49
CA ALA A 68 -19.31 -16.46 0.40
C ALA A 68 -19.07 -17.25 1.70
N GLU A 69 -18.34 -18.36 1.60
CA GLU A 69 -17.96 -19.22 2.74
C GLU A 69 -17.09 -18.50 3.78
N LEU A 70 -16.35 -17.45 3.40
CA LEU A 70 -15.56 -16.66 4.34
C LEU A 70 -16.41 -15.68 5.14
N PHE A 71 -17.54 -15.19 4.58
CA PHE A 71 -18.43 -14.22 5.23
C PHE A 71 -19.31 -14.84 6.28
N LYS A 72 -19.71 -16.11 6.07
CA LYS A 72 -20.73 -16.78 6.88
C LYS A 72 -20.39 -16.75 8.36
N ASP A 73 -19.17 -17.17 8.69
CA ASP A 73 -18.73 -17.40 10.07
C ASP A 73 -17.71 -16.36 10.56
N TRP A 74 -17.56 -15.23 9.84
CA TRP A 74 -16.72 -14.11 10.25
C TRP A 74 -17.55 -12.89 10.63
N THR A 75 -17.06 -12.12 11.60
CA THR A 75 -17.63 -10.84 12.02
C THR A 75 -16.51 -9.88 12.38
N TRP A 76 -16.69 -8.60 12.06
CA TRP A 76 -15.76 -7.54 12.44
C TRP A 76 -16.20 -6.83 13.71
N SER A 77 -15.24 -6.45 14.55
CA SER A 77 -15.47 -5.76 15.81
C SER A 77 -15.60 -4.24 15.67
N GLU A 78 -15.00 -3.66 14.63
CA GLU A 78 -14.92 -2.21 14.42
C GLU A 78 -14.94 -1.87 12.92
N ARG A 79 -15.29 -0.62 12.60
CA ARG A 79 -15.50 -0.15 11.22
C ARG A 79 -14.22 -0.20 10.41
N TYR A 80 -13.09 0.12 11.02
CA TYR A 80 -11.76 0.01 10.44
C TYR A 80 -10.90 -0.92 11.29
N PRO A 81 -10.92 -2.25 11.07
CA PRO A 81 -10.19 -3.21 11.88
C PRO A 81 -8.68 -2.94 11.99
N GLY A 82 -8.15 -3.11 13.21
CA GLY A 82 -6.71 -3.07 13.46
C GLY A 82 -5.98 -4.28 12.91
N ARG A 83 -4.65 -4.20 12.83
CA ARG A 83 -3.77 -5.26 12.31
C ARG A 83 -4.04 -6.64 12.93
N ASP A 84 -4.23 -6.73 14.24
CA ASP A 84 -4.43 -8.02 14.90
C ASP A 84 -5.76 -8.70 14.53
N GLU A 85 -6.79 -7.92 14.21
CA GLU A 85 -8.04 -8.47 13.71
C GLU A 85 -7.88 -9.01 12.28
N LEU A 86 -7.07 -8.34 11.45
CA LEU A 86 -6.70 -8.87 10.13
C LEU A 86 -5.89 -10.16 10.24
N VAL A 87 -4.97 -10.27 11.20
CA VAL A 87 -4.23 -11.53 11.44
C VAL A 87 -5.19 -12.66 11.80
N ARG A 88 -6.20 -12.40 12.66
CA ARG A 88 -7.25 -13.38 12.96
C ARG A 88 -8.09 -13.72 11.73
N TYR A 89 -8.42 -12.74 10.89
CA TYR A 89 -9.12 -12.96 9.63
C TYR A 89 -8.32 -13.89 8.69
N PHE A 90 -7.01 -13.67 8.53
CA PHE A 90 -6.18 -14.56 7.71
C PHE A 90 -6.08 -15.98 8.29
N ALA A 91 -6.07 -16.13 9.62
CA ALA A 91 -6.15 -17.44 10.25
C ALA A 91 -7.49 -18.14 9.95
N HIS A 92 -8.60 -17.39 9.97
CA HIS A 92 -9.92 -17.87 9.56
C HIS A 92 -9.91 -18.33 8.09
N VAL A 93 -9.42 -17.50 7.16
CA VAL A 93 -9.30 -17.85 5.73
C VAL A 93 -8.47 -19.12 5.53
N ALA A 94 -7.32 -19.23 6.20
CA ALA A 94 -6.45 -20.40 6.11
C ALA A 94 -7.14 -21.69 6.55
N ASN A 95 -8.01 -21.60 7.55
CA ASN A 95 -8.76 -22.73 8.09
C ASN A 95 -9.94 -23.10 7.17
N VAL A 96 -10.76 -22.14 6.76
CA VAL A 96 -11.93 -22.39 5.88
C VAL A 96 -11.50 -23.01 4.56
N TRP A 97 -10.38 -22.55 3.99
CA TRP A 97 -9.84 -23.06 2.72
C TRP A 97 -8.81 -24.18 2.85
N ASP A 98 -8.52 -24.64 4.08
CA ASP A 98 -7.53 -25.68 4.36
C ASP A 98 -6.20 -25.45 3.60
N LEU A 99 -5.60 -24.26 3.78
CA LEU A 99 -4.44 -23.82 2.99
C LEU A 99 -3.09 -24.29 3.52
N LYS A 100 -2.99 -24.55 4.83
CA LYS A 100 -1.69 -24.72 5.52
C LYS A 100 -0.82 -25.82 4.92
N LYS A 101 -1.41 -26.87 4.37
CA LYS A 101 -0.69 -28.00 3.75
C LYS A 101 0.03 -27.65 2.44
N ASN A 102 -0.31 -26.51 1.83
CA ASN A 102 0.28 -26.03 0.58
C ASN A 102 1.12 -24.75 0.79
N ILE A 103 1.54 -24.48 2.03
CA ILE A 103 2.32 -23.30 2.38
C ILE A 103 3.55 -23.72 3.19
N SER A 104 4.73 -23.24 2.78
CA SER A 104 5.93 -23.25 3.60
C SER A 104 6.17 -21.85 4.16
N PHE A 105 6.04 -21.70 5.49
CA PHE A 105 6.33 -20.47 6.22
C PHE A 105 7.82 -20.37 6.56
N ASN A 106 8.28 -19.17 6.95
CA ASN A 106 9.69 -18.87 7.22
C ASN A 106 10.58 -19.33 6.04
N THR A 107 10.06 -19.23 4.82
CA THR A 107 10.65 -19.81 3.63
C THR A 107 10.67 -18.75 2.53
N LYS A 108 11.85 -18.20 2.27
CA LYS A 108 12.02 -17.07 1.36
C LYS A 108 12.58 -17.54 0.02
N VAL A 109 11.91 -17.16 -1.06
CA VAL A 109 12.43 -17.27 -2.43
C VAL A 109 13.52 -16.21 -2.61
N GLN A 110 14.72 -16.65 -3.01
CA GLN A 110 15.89 -15.80 -3.19
C GLN A 110 16.14 -15.51 -4.68
N ALA A 111 15.92 -16.52 -5.53
CA ALA A 111 16.09 -16.41 -6.97
C ALA A 111 15.04 -17.22 -7.72
N ALA A 112 14.71 -16.80 -8.94
CA ALA A 112 13.88 -17.55 -9.86
C ALA A 112 14.39 -17.31 -11.29
N HIS A 113 14.88 -18.35 -11.95
CA HIS A 113 15.49 -18.24 -13.27
C HIS A 113 14.71 -19.06 -14.29
N TRP A 114 14.37 -18.44 -15.42
CA TRP A 114 13.71 -19.15 -16.51
C TRP A 114 14.69 -20.09 -17.21
N ASN A 115 14.30 -21.35 -17.32
CA ASN A 115 15.07 -22.38 -18.00
C ASN A 115 14.44 -22.71 -19.35
N THR A 116 14.95 -22.08 -20.42
CA THR A 116 14.45 -22.25 -21.78
C THR A 116 14.51 -23.69 -22.28
N ALA A 117 15.49 -24.48 -21.83
CA ALA A 117 15.63 -25.87 -22.28
C ALA A 117 14.50 -26.77 -21.77
N PHE A 118 13.92 -26.44 -20.61
CA PHE A 118 12.85 -27.22 -19.97
C PHE A 118 11.49 -26.52 -19.96
N GLY A 119 11.41 -25.26 -20.38
CA GLY A 119 10.16 -24.48 -20.37
C GLY A 119 9.59 -24.29 -18.96
N GLN A 120 10.46 -24.09 -17.96
CA GLN A 120 10.07 -23.97 -16.56
C GLN A 120 10.98 -22.99 -15.81
N TRP A 121 10.58 -22.60 -14.60
CA TRP A 121 11.35 -21.81 -13.66
C TRP A 121 12.14 -22.70 -12.69
N ASP A 122 13.42 -22.39 -12.51
CA ASP A 122 14.27 -22.92 -11.45
C ASP A 122 14.28 -21.92 -10.28
N VAL A 123 13.69 -22.31 -9.15
CA VAL A 123 13.45 -21.43 -7.99
C VAL A 123 14.37 -21.82 -6.84
N GLN A 124 15.21 -20.89 -6.39
CA GLN A 124 16.06 -21.06 -5.23
C GLN A 124 15.38 -20.52 -3.98
N ILE A 125 15.33 -21.36 -2.96
CA ILE A 125 14.53 -21.17 -1.76
C ILE A 125 15.42 -21.33 -0.53
N SER A 126 15.20 -20.49 0.47
CA SER A 126 15.90 -20.51 1.75
C SER A 126 14.94 -20.75 2.91
N HIS A 127 15.35 -21.54 3.89
CA HIS A 127 14.64 -21.79 5.15
C HIS A 127 15.65 -21.90 6.30
N GLY A 128 15.72 -20.86 7.13
CA GLY A 128 16.82 -20.69 8.09
C GLY A 128 18.16 -20.65 7.34
N ASP A 129 19.12 -21.45 7.79
CA ASP A 129 20.45 -21.57 7.16
C ASP A 129 20.47 -22.53 5.95
N ASN A 130 19.36 -23.19 5.63
CA ASN A 130 19.29 -24.17 4.55
C ASN A 130 18.81 -23.52 3.25
N THR A 131 19.38 -23.96 2.13
CA THR A 131 18.92 -23.60 0.78
C THR A 131 18.58 -24.85 -0.02
N PHE A 132 17.51 -24.80 -0.80
CA PHE A 132 17.10 -25.86 -1.71
C PHE A 132 16.47 -25.28 -2.97
N SER A 133 16.24 -26.11 -3.98
CA SER A 133 15.63 -25.72 -5.24
C SER A 133 14.30 -26.43 -5.47
N ALA A 134 13.39 -25.74 -6.15
CA ALA A 134 12.16 -26.30 -6.71
C ALA A 134 11.97 -25.81 -8.13
N HIS A 135 11.20 -26.56 -8.92
CA HIS A 135 10.94 -26.28 -10.32
C HIS A 135 9.44 -26.08 -10.54
N ALA A 136 9.05 -25.12 -11.38
CA ALA A 136 7.64 -24.95 -11.75
C ALA A 136 7.46 -24.40 -13.15
N THR A 137 6.42 -24.86 -13.85
CA THR A 137 6.06 -24.29 -15.16
C THR A 137 5.67 -22.82 -15.03
N HIS A 138 5.04 -22.45 -13.91
CA HIS A 138 4.59 -21.09 -13.63
C HIS A 138 5.07 -20.60 -12.26
N VAL A 139 5.36 -19.30 -12.17
CA VAL A 139 5.59 -18.62 -10.89
C VAL A 139 4.70 -17.40 -10.81
N VAL A 140 3.98 -17.25 -9.70
CA VAL A 140 3.13 -16.09 -9.42
C VAL A 140 3.67 -15.33 -8.22
N PHE A 141 4.27 -14.18 -8.48
CA PHE A 141 4.79 -13.30 -7.44
C PHE A 141 3.69 -12.43 -6.86
N CYS A 142 3.33 -12.70 -5.61
CA CYS A 142 2.37 -11.94 -4.81
C CYS A 142 3.07 -11.20 -3.67
N THR A 143 4.21 -10.56 -3.97
CA THR A 143 5.11 -9.90 -3.01
C THR A 143 4.56 -8.59 -2.44
N GLY A 144 3.40 -8.12 -2.92
CA GLY A 144 2.79 -6.86 -2.53
C GLY A 144 3.57 -5.62 -2.98
N PHE A 145 2.98 -4.44 -2.81
CA PHE A 145 3.61 -3.18 -3.21
C PHE A 145 4.61 -2.64 -2.17
N ALA A 146 4.54 -3.08 -0.91
CA ALA A 146 5.26 -2.51 0.23
C ALA A 146 6.15 -3.55 0.93
N SER A 147 7.01 -4.23 0.17
CA SER A 147 7.87 -5.29 0.68
C SER A 147 9.33 -4.88 0.89
N LYS A 148 9.84 -3.90 0.12
CA LYS A 148 11.18 -3.34 0.32
C LYS A 148 11.08 -1.98 1.03
N ALA A 149 11.29 -1.98 2.35
CA ALA A 149 11.33 -0.75 3.14
C ALA A 149 12.39 0.22 2.61
N TYR A 150 12.07 1.51 2.61
CA TYR A 150 13.01 2.54 2.18
C TYR A 150 13.56 3.30 3.38
N VAL A 151 14.85 3.13 3.64
CA VAL A 151 15.60 3.93 4.60
C VAL A 151 16.46 4.90 3.80
N PRO A 152 16.19 6.22 3.86
CA PRO A 152 17.05 7.22 3.25
C PRO A 152 18.50 7.08 3.74
N PRO A 153 19.51 7.39 2.91
CA PRO A 153 20.92 7.29 3.29
C PRO A 153 21.32 8.43 4.24
N PHE A 154 20.77 8.43 5.44
CA PHE A 154 21.02 9.45 6.46
C PHE A 154 22.49 9.40 6.90
N LYS A 155 23.19 10.53 6.77
CA LYS A 155 24.57 10.64 7.25
C LYS A 155 24.63 10.37 8.75
N GLY A 156 25.60 9.55 9.16
CA GLY A 156 25.86 9.28 10.58
C GLY A 156 24.80 8.42 11.29
N ILE A 157 23.87 7.78 10.56
CA ILE A 157 22.83 6.93 11.18
C ILE A 157 23.43 5.80 12.03
N ASP A 158 24.57 5.25 11.61
CA ASP A 158 25.32 4.22 12.34
C ASP A 158 25.96 4.73 13.64
N ASN A 159 26.06 6.06 13.82
CA ASN A 159 26.58 6.67 15.05
C ASN A 159 25.51 6.81 16.14
N PHE A 160 24.23 6.67 15.81
CA PHE A 160 23.14 6.85 16.77
C PHE A 160 23.10 5.68 17.76
N SER A 161 23.16 5.98 19.06
CA SER A 161 23.20 4.95 20.10
C SER A 161 21.82 4.48 20.58
N GLY A 162 20.75 5.15 20.14
CA GLY A 162 19.38 4.79 20.48
C GLY A 162 18.80 3.70 19.58
N GLN A 163 17.51 3.42 19.73
CA GLN A 163 16.82 2.41 18.92
C GLN A 163 16.31 3.04 17.62
N ILE A 164 16.48 2.34 16.49
CA ILE A 164 15.90 2.71 15.20
C ILE A 164 15.00 1.58 14.72
N CYS A 165 13.77 1.89 14.33
CA CYS A 165 12.88 0.93 13.67
C CYS A 165 12.19 1.53 12.46
N HIS A 166 12.00 0.71 11.42
CA HIS A 166 11.18 1.08 10.28
C HIS A 166 9.76 0.52 10.46
N THR A 167 8.72 1.28 10.10
CA THR A 167 7.32 0.82 10.28
C THR A 167 7.01 -0.46 9.50
N GLY A 168 7.69 -0.70 8.38
CA GLY A 168 7.57 -1.96 7.62
C GLY A 168 8.15 -3.22 8.28
N PHE A 169 9.00 -3.07 9.30
CA PHE A 169 9.66 -4.17 10.02
C PHE A 169 9.78 -3.79 11.48
N TRP A 170 8.64 -3.85 12.17
CA TRP A 170 8.55 -3.33 13.52
C TRP A 170 9.17 -4.26 14.55
N ASP A 171 10.00 -3.72 15.44
CA ASP A 171 10.48 -4.44 16.62
C ASP A 171 9.51 -4.25 17.79
N SER A 172 8.84 -5.33 18.21
CA SER A 172 7.90 -5.32 19.33
C SER A 172 8.57 -5.06 20.69
N SER A 173 9.90 -5.08 20.78
CA SER A 173 10.64 -4.75 22.01
C SER A 173 10.68 -3.24 22.30
N ILE A 174 10.35 -2.40 21.32
CA ILE A 174 10.40 -0.95 21.47
C ILE A 174 9.27 -0.45 22.37
N ASP A 175 9.66 0.26 23.43
CA ASP A 175 8.76 0.98 24.31
C ASP A 175 8.97 2.49 24.20
N PHE A 176 7.86 3.22 24.12
CA PHE A 176 7.84 4.67 24.02
C PHE A 176 7.66 5.36 25.36
N GLN A 177 7.30 4.62 26.41
CA GLN A 177 6.99 5.18 27.70
C GLN A 177 8.18 5.98 28.25
N ASP A 178 7.93 7.26 28.52
CA ASP A 178 8.91 8.20 29.05
C ASP A 178 10.18 8.40 28.18
N LYS A 179 10.12 8.05 26.89
CA LYS A 179 11.20 8.24 25.91
C LYS A 179 11.05 9.52 25.08
N ARG A 180 12.17 10.04 24.60
CA ARG A 180 12.22 11.05 23.54
C ARG A 180 12.17 10.33 22.19
N VAL A 181 11.12 10.55 21.42
CA VAL A 181 10.85 9.81 20.19
C VAL A 181 10.88 10.74 18.99
N ALA A 182 11.58 10.34 17.94
CA ALA A 182 11.50 10.97 16.63
C ALA A 182 10.65 10.11 15.70
N VAL A 183 9.70 10.72 14.98
CA VAL A 183 9.02 10.06 13.85
C VAL A 183 9.41 10.78 12.57
N ILE A 184 10.08 10.09 11.65
CA ILE A 184 10.51 10.65 10.36
C ILE A 184 9.56 10.17 9.27
N GLY A 185 8.80 11.10 8.70
CA GLY A 185 7.80 10.83 7.67
C GLY A 185 6.36 10.86 8.18
N THR A 186 5.49 11.44 7.37
CA THR A 186 4.07 11.72 7.66
C THR A 186 3.15 11.07 6.65
N GLY A 187 3.58 9.95 6.04
CA GLY A 187 2.68 9.06 5.30
C GLY A 187 1.69 8.36 6.24
N ALA A 188 0.88 7.45 5.71
CA ALA A 188 -0.13 6.73 6.50
C ALA A 188 0.44 6.05 7.76
N SER A 189 1.60 5.39 7.64
CA SER A 189 2.27 4.78 8.81
C SER A 189 2.70 5.83 9.83
N GLY A 190 3.22 6.97 9.40
CA GLY A 190 3.61 8.07 10.30
C GLY A 190 2.41 8.63 11.06
N VAL A 191 1.32 8.93 10.34
CA VAL A 191 0.05 9.41 10.93
C VAL A 191 -0.47 8.42 11.99
N GLN A 192 -0.45 7.12 11.71
CA GLN A 192 -0.91 6.08 12.66
C GLN A 192 0.01 5.94 13.88
N VAL A 193 1.34 5.92 13.67
CA VAL A 193 2.30 5.81 14.77
C VAL A 193 2.25 7.03 15.68
N ILE A 194 2.17 8.24 15.13
CA ILE A 194 2.14 9.49 15.90
C ILE A 194 0.99 9.48 16.91
N GLN A 195 -0.21 9.05 16.49
CA GLN A 195 -1.38 8.94 17.37
C GLN A 195 -1.18 7.92 18.52
N SER A 196 -0.36 6.89 18.30
CA SER A 196 -0.05 5.87 19.30
C SER A 196 1.08 6.26 20.24
N VAL A 197 2.04 7.06 19.74
CA VAL A 197 3.25 7.48 20.46
C VAL A 197 3.00 8.74 21.30
N ALA A 198 2.29 9.73 20.76
CA ALA A 198 2.04 11.01 21.41
C ALA A 198 1.53 10.91 22.86
N PRO A 199 0.57 10.04 23.21
CA PRO A 199 0.08 9.95 24.60
C PRO A 199 1.05 9.27 25.59
N ARG A 200 2.17 8.68 25.12
CA ARG A 200 3.09 7.84 25.94
C ARG A 200 4.51 8.38 26.01
N ALA A 201 4.95 9.08 24.97
CA ALA A 201 6.31 9.61 24.89
C ALA A 201 6.52 10.78 25.87
N LYS A 202 7.73 10.88 26.42
CA LYS A 202 8.17 12.06 27.18
C LYS A 202 8.28 13.29 26.30
N GLN A 203 8.75 13.10 25.07
CA GLN A 203 8.81 14.11 24.02
C GLN A 203 8.63 13.40 22.68
N LEU A 204 7.80 13.96 21.80
CA LEU A 204 7.69 13.51 20.42
C LEU A 204 8.08 14.64 19.48
N THR A 205 9.02 14.38 18.58
CA THR A 205 9.40 15.29 17.49
C THR A 205 9.09 14.64 16.15
N VAL A 206 8.18 15.24 15.38
CA VAL A 206 7.79 14.75 14.07
C VAL A 206 8.58 15.49 12.99
N PHE A 207 9.35 14.76 12.19
CA PHE A 207 10.12 15.31 11.08
C PHE A 207 9.33 15.13 9.79
N GLN A 208 8.73 16.22 9.32
CA GLN A 208 7.81 16.26 8.20
C GLN A 208 8.44 16.95 7.00
N ARG A 209 8.43 16.30 5.83
CA ARG A 209 8.79 16.94 4.54
C ARG A 209 7.58 17.48 3.78
N THR A 210 6.43 16.82 3.91
CA THR A 210 5.19 17.24 3.24
C THR A 210 4.03 16.79 4.13
N PRO A 211 3.08 17.68 4.47
CA PRO A 211 1.97 17.29 5.31
C PRO A 211 1.07 16.26 4.63
N ASN A 212 0.47 15.39 5.44
CA ASN A 212 -0.60 14.51 5.00
C ASN A 212 -1.90 15.31 4.95
N LEU A 213 -2.67 15.17 3.86
CA LEU A 213 -4.00 15.75 3.80
C LEU A 213 -5.03 14.80 4.43
N ALA A 214 -4.81 14.45 5.71
CA ALA A 214 -5.51 13.35 6.39
C ALA A 214 -6.99 13.69 6.65
N LEU A 215 -7.83 12.65 6.63
CA LEU A 215 -9.28 12.74 6.85
C LEU A 215 -9.73 12.02 8.12
N PRO A 216 -10.84 12.48 8.73
CA PRO A 216 -11.39 11.81 9.90
C PRO A 216 -11.82 10.39 9.54
N MET A 217 -11.34 9.41 10.31
CA MET A 217 -11.64 8.00 10.10
C MET A 217 -13.11 7.69 10.34
N GLY A 218 -13.71 8.32 11.37
CA GLY A 218 -15.06 7.98 11.82
C GLY A 218 -15.12 6.53 12.35
N GLN A 219 -14.11 6.16 13.15
CA GLN A 219 -14.01 4.83 13.76
C GLN A 219 -15.16 4.59 14.74
N LYS A 220 -15.72 3.39 14.71
CA LYS A 220 -16.80 2.97 15.60
C LYS A 220 -16.83 1.44 15.74
N PRO A 221 -17.30 0.90 16.88
CA PRO A 221 -17.63 -0.52 16.98
C PRO A 221 -18.66 -0.92 15.91
N ILE A 222 -18.59 -2.18 15.46
CA ILE A 222 -19.59 -2.79 14.60
C ILE A 222 -20.41 -3.75 15.44
N THR A 223 -21.74 -3.56 15.43
CA THR A 223 -22.67 -4.42 16.16
C THR A 223 -22.87 -5.75 15.45
N GLU A 224 -23.42 -6.73 16.17
CA GLU A 224 -23.84 -7.99 15.58
C GLU A 224 -24.91 -7.78 14.49
N GLU A 225 -25.88 -6.91 14.75
CA GLU A 225 -26.90 -6.52 13.77
C GLU A 225 -26.27 -6.00 12.48
N ARG A 226 -25.28 -5.10 12.58
CA ARG A 226 -24.60 -4.57 11.40
C ARG A 226 -23.78 -5.64 10.66
N ASN A 227 -23.16 -6.57 11.38
CA ASN A 227 -22.51 -7.72 10.74
C ASN A 227 -23.52 -8.61 10.01
N ASN A 228 -24.71 -8.85 10.59
CA ASN A 228 -25.77 -9.64 9.97
C ASN A 228 -26.32 -8.92 8.73
N GLU A 229 -26.52 -7.60 8.77
CA GLU A 229 -26.88 -6.81 7.58
C GLU A 229 -25.87 -6.97 6.43
N PHE A 230 -24.56 -7.04 6.74
CA PHE A 230 -23.54 -7.30 5.72
C PHE A 230 -23.70 -8.69 5.09
N LYS A 231 -24.02 -9.70 5.90
CA LYS A 231 -24.24 -11.07 5.43
C LYS A 231 -25.49 -11.17 4.57
N ASP A 232 -26.60 -10.56 5.02
CA ASP A 232 -27.89 -10.58 4.31
C ASP A 232 -27.81 -9.86 2.95
N ASN A 233 -26.97 -8.81 2.86
CA ASN A 233 -26.78 -8.03 1.62
C ASN A 233 -25.52 -8.40 0.84
N TYR A 234 -24.85 -9.50 1.19
CA TYR A 234 -23.53 -9.86 0.68
C TYR A 234 -23.40 -9.77 -0.85
N GLY A 235 -24.36 -10.34 -1.60
CA GLY A 235 -24.33 -10.33 -3.06
C GLY A 235 -24.35 -8.92 -3.65
N GLN A 236 -25.16 -8.01 -3.08
CA GLN A 236 -25.24 -6.62 -3.52
C GLN A 236 -23.95 -5.84 -3.19
N LEU A 237 -23.36 -6.10 -2.03
CA LEU A 237 -22.10 -5.48 -1.61
C LEU A 237 -20.96 -5.88 -2.54
N VAL A 238 -20.85 -7.17 -2.86
CA VAL A 238 -19.83 -7.69 -3.79
C VAL A 238 -20.01 -7.11 -5.19
N GLU A 239 -21.24 -7.01 -5.67
CA GLU A 239 -21.50 -6.42 -6.99
C GLU A 239 -21.07 -4.94 -7.02
N LYS A 240 -21.39 -4.16 -5.98
CA LYS A 240 -20.93 -2.76 -5.86
C LYS A 240 -19.40 -2.66 -5.86
N MET A 241 -18.71 -3.43 -5.01
CA MET A 241 -17.24 -3.45 -4.98
C MET A 241 -16.63 -3.83 -6.33
N ARG A 242 -17.32 -4.64 -7.15
CA ARG A 242 -16.86 -5.04 -8.47
C ARG A 242 -17.16 -4.04 -9.58
N THR A 243 -18.01 -3.04 -9.34
CA THR A 243 -18.55 -2.12 -10.36
C THR A 243 -18.14 -0.67 -10.17
N THR A 244 -17.79 -0.24 -8.96
CA THR A 244 -17.34 1.14 -8.67
C THR A 244 -15.91 1.41 -9.15
N TYR A 245 -15.55 2.70 -9.26
CA TYR A 245 -14.24 3.17 -9.74
C TYR A 245 -13.05 2.60 -8.94
N ALA A 246 -13.11 2.67 -7.61
CA ALA A 246 -12.01 2.29 -6.71
C ALA A 246 -12.32 1.06 -5.84
N GLY A 247 -13.43 0.35 -6.11
CA GLY A 247 -13.78 -0.89 -5.41
C GLY A 247 -14.44 -0.70 -4.05
N PHE A 248 -14.92 0.51 -3.73
CA PHE A 248 -15.71 0.79 -2.54
C PHE A 248 -17.21 0.54 -2.78
N LEU A 249 -18.03 0.73 -1.74
CA LEU A 249 -19.50 0.64 -1.83
C LEU A 249 -20.17 1.92 -2.35
N TYR A 250 -19.38 2.87 -2.82
CA TYR A 250 -19.75 4.16 -3.36
C TYR A 250 -18.80 4.55 -4.50
N ASP A 251 -19.19 5.57 -5.25
CA ASP A 251 -18.41 6.14 -6.36
C ASP A 251 -18.45 7.67 -6.28
N PHE A 252 -17.72 8.34 -7.17
CA PHE A 252 -17.81 9.79 -7.34
C PHE A 252 -19.23 10.21 -7.68
N ASP A 253 -19.63 11.39 -7.17
CA ASP A 253 -20.85 12.05 -7.62
C ASP A 253 -20.69 12.43 -9.11
N PRO A 254 -21.64 12.03 -9.98
CA PRO A 254 -21.53 12.27 -11.41
C PRO A 254 -21.60 13.75 -11.81
N ARG A 255 -22.10 14.64 -10.94
CA ARG A 255 -22.14 16.09 -11.19
C ARG A 255 -20.73 16.68 -11.16
N HIS A 256 -20.55 17.85 -11.78
CA HIS A 256 -19.33 18.63 -11.62
C HIS A 256 -19.44 19.63 -10.46
N CYS A 257 -18.30 19.96 -9.86
CA CYS A 257 -18.18 20.82 -8.69
C CYS A 257 -18.82 22.23 -8.84
N PHE A 258 -18.94 22.74 -10.06
CA PHE A 258 -19.52 24.07 -10.36
C PHE A 258 -20.88 24.01 -11.06
N ASP A 259 -21.48 22.83 -11.19
CA ASP A 259 -22.87 22.68 -11.61
C ASP A 259 -23.85 22.93 -10.46
N VAL A 260 -23.33 23.05 -9.23
CA VAL A 260 -24.07 23.29 -7.99
C VAL A 260 -23.68 24.63 -7.36
N SER A 261 -24.54 25.16 -6.48
CA SER A 261 -24.23 26.38 -5.72
C SER A 261 -23.07 26.15 -4.72
N GLU A 262 -22.45 27.23 -4.24
CA GLU A 262 -21.43 27.12 -3.19
C GLU A 262 -22.00 26.53 -1.89
N GLU A 263 -23.21 26.93 -1.51
CA GLU A 263 -23.91 26.40 -0.33
C GLU A 263 -24.15 24.89 -0.46
N GLU A 264 -24.63 24.44 -1.62
CA GLU A 264 -24.86 23.02 -1.89
C GLU A 264 -23.55 22.23 -1.89
N ARG A 265 -22.49 22.79 -2.51
CA ARG A 265 -21.16 22.19 -2.51
C ARG A 265 -20.60 22.02 -1.10
N VAL A 266 -20.67 23.07 -0.27
CA VAL A 266 -20.18 23.02 1.12
C VAL A 266 -21.00 22.02 1.93
N SER A 267 -22.32 22.03 1.80
CA SER A 267 -23.21 21.06 2.47
C SER A 267 -22.88 19.61 2.08
N PHE A 268 -22.63 19.34 0.80
CA PHE A 268 -22.23 18.02 0.33
C PHE A 268 -20.84 17.62 0.86
N TYR A 269 -19.89 18.54 0.89
CA TYR A 269 -18.57 18.32 1.48
C TYR A 269 -18.66 18.00 2.98
N GLU A 270 -19.50 18.72 3.73
CA GLU A 270 -19.80 18.42 5.14
C GLU A 270 -20.36 17.02 5.31
N GLU A 271 -21.32 16.62 4.49
CA GLU A 271 -21.90 15.28 4.55
C GLU A 271 -20.81 14.20 4.37
N LEU A 272 -19.97 14.32 3.36
CA LEU A 272 -18.89 13.36 3.07
C LEU A 272 -17.81 13.36 4.16
N TYR A 273 -17.45 14.54 4.69
CA TYR A 273 -16.45 14.67 5.75
C TYR A 273 -16.96 14.04 7.06
N ASN A 274 -18.22 14.30 7.41
CA ASN A 274 -18.85 13.76 8.63
C ASN A 274 -19.17 12.26 8.54
N LYS A 275 -19.34 11.70 7.34
CA LYS A 275 -19.35 10.23 7.13
C LYS A 275 -18.03 9.57 7.55
N GLY A 276 -16.94 10.34 7.59
CA GLY A 276 -15.58 9.87 7.84
C GLY A 276 -15.07 8.99 6.70
N GLY A 277 -13.91 8.35 6.89
CA GLY A 277 -13.31 7.50 5.87
C GLY A 277 -12.78 8.27 4.68
N VAL A 278 -12.70 7.58 3.53
CA VAL A 278 -12.23 8.18 2.27
C VAL A 278 -13.38 8.68 1.40
N TYR A 279 -14.57 8.91 1.98
CA TYR A 279 -15.74 9.44 1.26
C TYR A 279 -15.47 10.84 0.69
N PHE A 280 -14.85 11.73 1.45
CA PHE A 280 -14.47 13.05 0.95
C PHE A 280 -13.34 13.02 -0.09
N TRP A 281 -12.64 11.89 -0.24
CA TRP A 281 -11.62 11.72 -1.28
C TRP A 281 -12.21 11.11 -2.55
N LEU A 282 -12.95 10.00 -2.45
CA LEU A 282 -13.38 9.16 -3.58
C LEU A 282 -14.91 9.10 -3.78
N GLY A 283 -15.67 9.91 -3.04
CA GLY A 283 -17.12 10.07 -3.19
C GLY A 283 -17.56 11.51 -3.48
N THR A 284 -16.60 12.42 -3.70
CA THR A 284 -16.84 13.82 -4.08
C THR A 284 -17.21 13.94 -5.57
N PHE A 285 -17.28 15.15 -6.11
CA PHE A 285 -17.59 15.38 -7.52
C PHE A 285 -16.56 14.75 -8.47
N SER A 286 -17.05 14.23 -9.59
CA SER A 286 -16.27 13.48 -10.58
C SER A 286 -15.11 14.26 -11.24
N ASP A 287 -15.14 15.59 -11.18
CA ASP A 287 -14.14 16.47 -11.76
C ASP A 287 -13.07 16.95 -10.76
N VAL A 288 -13.22 16.69 -9.46
CA VAL A 288 -12.30 17.20 -8.41
C VAL A 288 -10.85 16.74 -8.59
N LEU A 289 -10.62 15.54 -9.13
CA LEU A 289 -9.27 15.02 -9.39
C LEU A 289 -8.74 15.34 -10.80
N LYS A 290 -9.54 16.07 -11.61
CA LYS A 290 -9.22 16.40 -13.02
C LYS A 290 -9.17 17.91 -13.27
N ASN A 291 -9.95 18.70 -12.54
CA ASN A 291 -10.07 20.14 -12.68
C ASN A 291 -9.46 20.86 -11.48
N LYS A 292 -8.44 21.68 -11.74
CA LYS A 292 -7.72 22.40 -10.68
C LYS A 292 -8.62 23.33 -9.85
N LYS A 293 -9.58 24.03 -10.47
CA LYS A 293 -10.50 24.92 -9.74
C LYS A 293 -11.44 24.13 -8.83
N ALA A 294 -11.93 22.97 -9.29
CA ALA A 294 -12.73 22.06 -8.47
C ALA A 294 -11.91 21.41 -7.35
N ASN A 295 -10.64 21.11 -7.60
CA ASN A 295 -9.74 20.60 -6.58
C ASN A 295 -9.45 21.62 -5.48
N ASP A 296 -9.27 22.89 -5.86
CA ASP A 296 -8.99 23.98 -4.93
C ASP A 296 -10.14 24.22 -3.94
N THR A 297 -11.41 23.98 -4.33
CA THR A 297 -12.54 24.07 -3.40
C THR A 297 -12.51 22.94 -2.36
N ALA A 298 -12.18 21.71 -2.77
CA ALA A 298 -12.03 20.58 -1.87
C ALA A 298 -10.86 20.76 -0.89
N TYR A 299 -9.71 21.28 -1.38
CA TYR A 299 -8.58 21.61 -0.53
C TYR A 299 -8.96 22.70 0.49
N LYS A 300 -9.60 23.79 0.04
CA LYS A 300 -10.01 24.88 0.92
C LYS A 300 -10.90 24.37 2.05
N PHE A 301 -11.89 23.54 1.72
CA PHE A 301 -12.77 22.93 2.72
C PHE A 301 -11.99 22.08 3.73
N TRP A 302 -11.10 21.19 3.26
CA TRP A 302 -10.24 20.39 4.13
C TRP A 302 -9.35 21.27 5.02
N TRP A 303 -8.79 22.34 4.46
CA TRP A 303 -7.90 23.27 5.13
C TRP A 303 -8.63 24.01 6.27
N GLU A 304 -9.84 24.53 6.02
CA GLU A 304 -10.68 25.17 7.04
C GLU A 304 -10.96 24.19 8.19
N LYS A 305 -11.46 23.00 7.89
CA LYS A 305 -11.76 21.95 8.89
C LYS A 305 -10.55 21.51 9.70
N THR A 306 -9.39 21.40 9.06
CA THR A 306 -8.17 20.93 9.73
C THR A 306 -7.60 22.01 10.64
N ARG A 307 -7.65 23.28 10.24
CA ARG A 307 -7.12 24.38 11.05
C ARG A 307 -7.93 24.67 12.31
N GLU A 308 -9.23 24.39 12.31
CA GLU A 308 -10.06 24.46 13.51
C GLU A 308 -9.56 23.57 14.66
N ARG A 309 -8.75 22.55 14.36
CA ARG A 309 -8.29 21.53 15.31
C ARG A 309 -6.89 21.78 15.87
N ILE A 310 -6.16 22.78 15.35
CA ILE A 310 -4.75 23.03 15.69
C ILE A 310 -4.62 24.40 16.36
N ASN A 311 -4.26 24.42 17.64
CA ASN A 311 -4.25 25.62 18.46
C ASN A 311 -3.10 26.57 18.13
N ASP A 312 -1.91 26.01 17.87
CA ASP A 312 -0.70 26.77 17.58
C ASP A 312 -0.67 27.17 16.08
N PRO A 313 -0.68 28.47 15.75
CA PRO A 313 -0.72 28.93 14.35
C PRO A 313 0.52 28.54 13.55
N VAL A 314 1.68 28.38 14.18
CA VAL A 314 2.93 27.95 13.53
C VAL A 314 2.86 26.47 13.20
N LYS A 315 2.36 25.63 14.12
CA LYS A 315 2.13 24.20 13.83
C LYS A 315 1.02 24.03 12.80
N ALA A 316 -0.03 24.85 12.86
CA ALA A 316 -1.12 24.83 11.89
C ALA A 316 -0.62 25.10 10.46
N GLU A 317 0.29 26.05 10.27
CA GLU A 317 0.85 26.30 8.94
C GLU A 317 1.73 25.15 8.43
N LYS A 318 2.48 24.48 9.32
CA LYS A 318 3.27 23.30 8.95
C LYS A 318 2.37 22.10 8.59
N LEU A 319 1.26 21.90 9.29
CA LEU A 319 0.37 20.75 9.13
C LEU A 319 -0.71 20.94 8.06
N ALA A 320 -1.25 22.15 7.94
CA ALA A 320 -2.30 22.54 7.01
C ALA A 320 -1.99 23.93 6.42
N PRO A 321 -1.00 24.00 5.51
CA PRO A 321 -0.55 25.27 4.93
C PRO A 321 -1.66 25.91 4.09
N GLN A 322 -1.69 27.24 4.04
CA GLN A 322 -2.67 27.95 3.20
C GLN A 322 -2.48 27.64 1.71
N LEU A 323 -1.23 27.53 1.27
CA LEU A 323 -0.90 27.09 -0.08
C LEU A 323 -0.84 25.55 -0.12
N PRO A 324 -1.63 24.88 -0.97
CA PRO A 324 -1.57 23.43 -1.10
C PRO A 324 -0.15 22.94 -1.45
N PRO A 325 0.41 21.96 -0.72
CA PRO A 325 1.71 21.39 -1.05
C PRO A 325 1.68 20.56 -2.35
N HIS A 326 0.47 20.16 -2.74
CA HIS A 326 0.09 19.49 -3.98
C HIS A 326 -1.45 19.56 -4.09
N PRO A 327 -2.05 19.29 -5.26
CA PRO A 327 -3.50 19.16 -5.37
C PRO A 327 -4.08 18.15 -4.35
N TYR A 328 -5.28 18.41 -3.85
CA TYR A 328 -5.96 17.52 -2.91
C TYR A 328 -6.22 16.15 -3.55
N GLY A 329 -5.99 15.07 -2.77
CA GLY A 329 -6.28 13.70 -3.20
C GLY A 329 -5.32 13.10 -4.24
N THR A 330 -4.25 13.80 -4.64
CA THR A 330 -3.25 13.29 -5.61
C THR A 330 -2.11 12.49 -4.97
N LYS A 331 -2.04 12.48 -3.64
CA LYS A 331 -1.38 11.43 -2.85
C LYS A 331 -2.45 10.65 -2.11
N ARG A 332 -2.16 9.38 -1.77
CA ARG A 332 -3.06 8.60 -0.91
C ARG A 332 -3.31 9.35 0.40
N VAL A 333 -4.56 9.72 0.63
CA VAL A 333 -5.03 10.36 1.84
C VAL A 333 -5.01 9.34 2.99
N SER A 334 -4.50 9.73 4.15
CA SER A 334 -4.51 8.89 5.35
C SER A 334 -5.76 9.13 6.18
N LEU A 335 -6.21 8.13 6.91
CA LEU A 335 -7.27 8.27 7.89
C LEU A 335 -6.68 8.48 9.29
N GLU A 336 -7.26 9.42 10.03
CA GLU A 336 -6.85 9.77 11.39
C GLU A 336 -8.04 9.87 12.34
N GLN A 337 -7.77 9.76 13.63
CA GLN A 337 -8.78 9.89 14.70
C GLN A 337 -8.50 11.12 15.56
N ASN A 338 -7.23 11.35 15.88
CA ASN A 338 -6.78 12.47 16.71
C ASN A 338 -5.38 12.97 16.31
N TYR A 339 -5.00 12.82 15.04
CA TYR A 339 -3.63 13.12 14.58
C TYR A 339 -3.29 14.60 14.78
N TYR A 340 -4.20 15.50 14.42
CA TYR A 340 -3.96 16.94 14.55
C TYR A 340 -3.97 17.37 16.02
N GLU A 341 -4.84 16.80 16.85
CA GLU A 341 -4.91 17.08 18.29
C GLU A 341 -3.63 16.67 19.02
N CYS A 342 -2.92 15.65 18.53
CA CYS A 342 -1.62 15.27 19.10
C CYS A 342 -0.63 16.45 19.12
N PHE A 343 -0.69 17.36 18.16
CA PHE A 343 0.21 18.52 18.09
C PHE A 343 -0.18 19.67 19.04
N ASN A 344 -1.33 19.59 19.69
CA ASN A 344 -1.74 20.51 20.75
C ASN A 344 -1.14 20.12 22.12
N LEU A 345 -0.52 18.95 22.24
CA LEU A 345 0.19 18.54 23.43
C LEU A 345 1.54 19.30 23.53
N ASP A 346 1.87 19.79 24.73
CA ASP A 346 3.06 20.62 24.97
C ASP A 346 4.38 19.90 24.62
N HIS A 347 4.42 18.57 24.77
CA HIS A 347 5.58 17.72 24.50
C HIS A 347 5.62 17.15 23.08
N VAL A 348 4.77 17.62 22.17
CA VAL A 348 4.75 17.20 20.77
C VAL A 348 5.10 18.37 19.87
N ASP A 349 6.17 18.23 19.08
CA ASP A 349 6.63 19.27 18.16
C ASP A 349 6.80 18.73 16.73
N ILE A 350 6.86 19.65 15.76
CA ILE A 350 6.97 19.36 14.34
C ILE A 350 8.07 20.19 13.67
N VAL A 351 8.97 19.48 12.98
CA VAL A 351 10.08 20.02 12.21
C VAL A 351 9.74 19.94 10.72
N ASP A 352 9.82 21.09 10.04
CA ASP A 352 9.67 21.16 8.58
C ASP A 352 11.01 20.88 7.91
N LEU A 353 11.14 19.68 7.32
CA LEU A 353 12.33 19.22 6.61
C LEU A 353 12.54 19.88 5.25
N LYS A 354 11.56 20.62 4.70
CA LYS A 354 11.82 21.43 3.49
C LYS A 354 12.68 22.64 3.82
N THR A 355 12.41 23.25 4.97
CA THR A 355 13.17 24.42 5.45
C THR A 355 14.43 24.00 6.19
N ASN A 356 14.33 22.98 7.06
CA ASN A 356 15.42 22.48 7.90
C ASN A 356 15.66 20.97 7.67
N PRO A 357 16.26 20.56 6.55
CA PRO A 357 16.62 19.16 6.30
C PRO A 357 17.45 18.54 7.43
N ILE A 358 17.36 17.21 7.58
CA ILE A 358 18.27 16.45 8.45
C ILE A 358 19.67 16.52 7.86
N GLU A 359 20.62 17.07 8.62
CA GLU A 359 22.03 17.17 8.22
C GLU A 359 22.77 15.85 8.52
N THR A 360 22.64 15.35 9.76
CA THR A 360 23.30 14.13 10.23
C THR A 360 22.62 13.59 11.48
N PHE A 361 22.70 12.29 11.68
CA PHE A 361 22.51 11.69 13.00
C PHE A 361 23.78 11.90 13.82
N VAL A 362 23.60 12.11 15.12
CA VAL A 362 24.65 12.22 16.14
C VAL A 362 24.41 11.17 17.22
N CYS A 363 25.38 10.93 18.10
CA CYS A 363 25.33 9.87 19.09
C CYS A 363 23.98 9.81 19.86
N ASN A 364 23.50 10.96 20.33
CA ASN A 364 22.29 11.05 21.15
C ASN A 364 21.08 11.69 20.42
N GLY A 365 21.08 11.77 19.09
CA GLY A 365 20.02 12.53 18.41
C GLY A 365 20.15 12.75 16.92
N ILE A 366 19.39 13.73 16.44
CA ILE A 366 19.31 14.16 15.04
C ILE A 366 19.63 15.64 14.95
N LYS A 367 20.53 16.03 14.05
CA LYS A 367 20.87 17.43 13.78
C LYS A 367 20.26 17.90 12.46
N THR A 368 19.62 19.06 12.47
CA THR A 368 19.08 19.72 11.28
C THR A 368 20.02 20.80 10.74
N SER A 369 19.79 21.22 9.49
CA SER A 369 20.67 22.15 8.75
C SER A 369 20.78 23.56 9.36
N ASP A 370 19.83 23.96 10.20
CA ASP A 370 19.86 25.19 10.99
C ASP A 370 20.76 25.09 12.26
N GLY A 371 21.37 23.92 12.49
CA GLY A 371 22.26 23.68 13.61
C GLY A 371 21.57 23.16 14.87
N VAL A 372 20.24 23.00 14.85
CA VAL A 372 19.48 22.49 16.00
C VAL A 372 19.72 20.99 16.15
N GLU A 373 20.00 20.55 17.38
CA GLU A 373 20.14 19.14 17.74
C GLU A 373 18.94 18.69 18.59
N TYR A 374 18.24 17.68 18.09
CA TYR A 374 17.13 17.03 18.77
C TYR A 374 17.64 15.79 19.47
N ALA A 375 17.61 15.79 20.80
CA ALA A 375 18.02 14.63 21.57
C ALA A 375 16.91 13.56 21.57
N VAL A 376 17.24 12.33 21.16
CA VAL A 376 16.28 11.28 20.84
C VAL A 376 16.78 9.93 21.39
N ASP A 377 15.86 9.15 21.96
CA ASP A 377 16.12 7.79 22.44
C ASP A 377 15.66 6.73 21.42
N VAL A 378 14.58 7.02 20.70
CA VAL A 378 13.97 6.12 19.70
C VAL A 378 13.64 6.87 18.41
N VAL A 379 14.05 6.34 17.27
CA VAL A 379 13.74 6.87 15.94
C VAL A 379 12.85 5.89 15.21
N VAL A 380 11.64 6.34 14.85
CA VAL A 380 10.74 5.63 13.97
C VAL A 380 10.88 6.17 12.54
N LEU A 381 11.32 5.30 11.64
CA LEU A 381 11.37 5.56 10.21
C LEU A 381 10.02 5.18 9.58
N ALA A 382 9.18 6.18 9.35
CA ALA A 382 7.94 6.06 8.57
C ALA A 382 8.15 6.58 7.14
N THR A 383 9.31 6.23 6.56
CA THR A 383 9.84 6.76 5.28
C THR A 383 9.33 5.99 4.04
N GLY A 384 8.44 5.03 4.25
CA GLY A 384 7.75 4.33 3.18
C GLY A 384 8.55 3.18 2.59
N PHE A 385 8.28 2.87 1.33
CA PHE A 385 8.81 1.69 0.67
C PHE A 385 9.29 2.04 -0.72
N ASP A 386 10.20 1.23 -1.25
CA ASP A 386 10.35 1.11 -2.69
C ASP A 386 9.10 0.43 -3.25
N ALA A 387 8.11 1.26 -3.62
CA ALA A 387 6.76 0.81 -3.89
C ALA A 387 6.65 0.09 -5.24
N ILE A 388 5.83 -0.96 -5.28
CA ILE A 388 5.44 -1.77 -6.46
C ILE A 388 6.60 -2.60 -7.03
N THR A 389 7.71 -1.96 -7.40
CA THR A 389 8.85 -2.61 -8.05
C THR A 389 9.80 -3.30 -7.06
N GLY A 390 10.03 -2.69 -5.89
CA GLY A 390 11.00 -3.17 -4.91
C GLY A 390 10.76 -4.59 -4.41
N GLY A 391 9.50 -5.04 -4.41
CA GLY A 391 9.13 -6.39 -4.01
C GLY A 391 9.62 -7.49 -4.95
N LEU A 392 9.69 -7.16 -6.24
CA LEU A 392 10.17 -8.07 -7.29
C LEU A 392 11.68 -7.92 -7.48
N THR A 393 12.21 -6.69 -7.50
CA THR A 393 13.63 -6.43 -7.77
C THR A 393 14.56 -6.83 -6.62
N GLN A 394 14.03 -7.15 -5.44
CA GLN A 394 14.83 -7.75 -4.34
C GLN A 394 15.05 -9.26 -4.48
N ILE A 395 14.37 -9.91 -5.43
CA ILE A 395 14.54 -11.32 -5.78
C ILE A 395 15.37 -11.35 -7.06
N ASP A 396 16.34 -12.27 -7.16
CA ASP A 396 17.10 -12.46 -8.41
C ASP A 396 16.23 -13.19 -9.45
N ILE A 397 15.32 -12.43 -10.06
CA ILE A 397 14.40 -12.91 -11.11
C ILE A 397 15.04 -12.69 -12.46
N ARG A 398 15.28 -13.79 -13.20
CA ARG A 398 15.91 -13.77 -14.51
C ARG A 398 15.03 -14.45 -15.56
N GLY A 399 14.74 -13.71 -16.62
CA GLY A 399 13.94 -14.19 -17.74
C GLY A 399 14.77 -14.92 -18.80
N VAL A 400 14.26 -14.94 -20.03
CA VAL A 400 14.99 -15.46 -21.20
C VAL A 400 16.35 -14.78 -21.35
N ASN A 401 17.35 -15.55 -21.80
CA ASN A 401 18.73 -15.11 -21.96
C ASN A 401 19.40 -14.59 -20.66
N GLY A 402 18.83 -14.88 -19.48
CA GLY A 402 19.41 -14.52 -18.19
C GLY A 402 19.28 -13.04 -17.80
N CYS A 403 18.50 -12.25 -18.56
CA CYS A 403 18.23 -10.83 -18.27
C CYS A 403 17.45 -10.70 -16.95
N SER A 404 17.94 -9.89 -16.02
CA SER A 404 17.24 -9.66 -14.76
C SER A 404 16.04 -8.71 -14.93
N ILE A 405 15.04 -8.84 -14.06
CA ILE A 405 13.88 -7.94 -14.08
C ILE A 405 14.26 -6.48 -13.78
N GLU A 406 15.29 -6.28 -12.95
CA GLU A 406 15.85 -4.96 -12.65
C GLU A 406 16.49 -4.32 -13.88
N GLU A 407 17.33 -5.07 -14.62
CA GLU A 407 17.91 -4.59 -15.89
C GLU A 407 16.82 -4.28 -16.91
N ASN A 408 15.78 -5.13 -17.02
CA ASN A 408 14.66 -4.90 -17.93
C ASN A 408 13.90 -3.60 -17.58
N TRP A 409 13.78 -3.24 -16.31
CA TRP A 409 13.08 -2.03 -15.85
C TRP A 409 13.98 -0.82 -15.60
N SER A 410 15.26 -0.89 -15.97
CA SER A 410 16.23 0.20 -15.75
C SER A 410 15.83 1.54 -16.39
N ASN A 411 15.10 1.50 -17.52
CA ASN A 411 14.53 2.67 -18.19
C ASN A 411 13.00 2.81 -18.00
N GLY A 412 12.52 2.32 -16.87
CA GLY A 412 11.13 2.35 -16.45
C GLY A 412 10.40 1.00 -16.55
N VAL A 413 9.32 0.91 -15.79
CA VAL A 413 8.48 -0.27 -15.63
C VAL A 413 7.72 -0.54 -16.92
N LYS A 414 7.91 -1.75 -17.45
CA LYS A 414 7.20 -2.27 -18.62
C LYS A 414 6.48 -3.54 -18.20
N THR A 415 5.17 -3.53 -18.37
CA THR A 415 4.29 -4.68 -18.12
C THR A 415 3.24 -4.73 -19.20
N HIS A 416 2.64 -5.90 -19.42
CA HIS A 416 1.38 -6.01 -20.14
C HIS A 416 0.25 -6.31 -19.16
N LEU A 417 -0.79 -5.46 -19.20
CA LEU A 417 -1.95 -5.47 -18.31
C LEU A 417 -1.61 -5.34 -16.81
N GLY A 418 -0.40 -4.89 -16.45
CA GLY A 418 0.03 -4.84 -15.05
C GLY A 418 0.16 -6.21 -14.38
N MET A 419 0.15 -7.31 -15.15
CA MET A 419 0.22 -8.69 -14.64
C MET A 419 1.46 -9.44 -15.15
N THR A 420 1.85 -9.24 -16.41
CA THR A 420 2.93 -9.99 -17.08
C THR A 420 4.08 -9.08 -17.53
N VAL A 421 5.26 -9.67 -17.76
CA VAL A 421 6.46 -8.96 -18.23
C VAL A 421 7.10 -9.68 -19.42
N ALA A 422 7.45 -8.96 -20.49
CA ALA A 422 8.03 -9.52 -21.69
C ALA A 422 9.46 -10.01 -21.41
N GLY A 423 9.77 -11.20 -21.91
CA GLY A 423 11.00 -11.91 -21.60
C GLY A 423 10.95 -12.70 -20.29
N PHE A 424 9.83 -12.73 -19.57
CA PHE A 424 9.63 -13.53 -18.35
C PHE A 424 8.44 -14.47 -18.54
N PRO A 425 8.58 -15.58 -19.32
CA PRO A 425 7.48 -16.45 -19.67
C PRO A 425 6.85 -17.08 -18.43
N ASN A 426 5.52 -17.23 -18.43
CA ASN A 426 4.78 -17.86 -17.34
C ASN A 426 4.97 -17.19 -15.96
N MET A 427 5.42 -15.93 -15.94
CA MET A 427 5.41 -15.05 -14.78
C MET A 427 4.08 -14.28 -14.77
N ALA A 428 3.10 -14.86 -14.07
CA ALA A 428 1.69 -14.47 -13.82
C ALA A 428 0.85 -13.86 -14.98
N THR A 429 -0.13 -14.49 -15.63
CA THR A 429 -0.63 -15.86 -15.78
C THR A 429 -0.06 -16.46 -17.08
N SER A 430 0.03 -17.80 -17.19
CA SER A 430 0.56 -18.57 -18.35
C SER A 430 0.54 -17.80 -19.67
N ILE A 431 1.72 -17.63 -20.31
CA ILE A 431 2.05 -16.98 -21.62
C ILE A 431 3.05 -15.80 -21.52
N GLN A 432 3.73 -15.47 -22.64
CA GLN A 432 4.74 -14.41 -22.72
C GLN A 432 4.18 -13.19 -23.47
N PRO A 433 4.19 -11.96 -22.90
CA PRO A 433 3.70 -10.80 -23.63
C PRO A 433 4.70 -10.38 -24.71
N LYS A 434 4.16 -9.83 -25.79
CA LYS A 434 4.95 -9.15 -26.84
C LYS A 434 5.46 -7.82 -26.30
N VAL A 435 6.69 -7.44 -26.67
CA VAL A 435 7.30 -6.17 -26.24
C VAL A 435 6.44 -4.98 -26.67
N GLU A 436 5.86 -5.04 -27.87
CA GLU A 436 4.99 -3.98 -28.39
C GLU A 436 3.75 -3.78 -27.50
N ALA A 437 3.16 -4.88 -27.00
CA ALA A 437 1.99 -4.84 -26.14
C ALA A 437 2.30 -4.24 -24.75
N GLU A 438 3.53 -4.37 -24.26
CA GLU A 438 3.97 -3.67 -23.05
C GLU A 438 4.16 -2.18 -23.28
N LEU A 439 4.77 -1.80 -24.42
CA LEU A 439 4.99 -0.39 -24.76
C LEU A 439 3.66 0.34 -24.98
N GLU A 440 2.70 -0.30 -25.64
CA GLU A 440 1.34 0.20 -25.80
C GLU A 440 0.63 0.34 -24.45
N TRP A 441 0.73 -0.66 -23.58
CA TRP A 441 0.15 -0.57 -22.24
C TRP A 441 0.79 0.55 -21.42
N ARG A 442 2.13 0.63 -21.39
CA ARG A 442 2.87 1.70 -20.70
C ARG A 442 2.46 3.08 -21.20
N LYS A 443 2.31 3.26 -22.52
CA LYS A 443 1.82 4.51 -23.10
C LYS A 443 0.42 4.83 -22.59
N HIS A 444 -0.51 3.87 -22.66
CA HIS A 444 -1.89 4.03 -22.19
C HIS A 444 -1.99 4.38 -20.70
N VAL A 445 -1.22 3.72 -19.84
CA VAL A 445 -1.18 4.02 -18.40
C VAL A 445 -0.70 5.45 -18.15
N ASN A 446 0.34 5.89 -18.84
CA ASN A 446 0.87 7.25 -18.70
C ASN A 446 -0.09 8.31 -19.26
N GLU A 447 -0.72 8.07 -20.41
CA GLU A 447 -1.72 8.98 -20.99
C GLU A 447 -2.92 9.16 -20.05
N THR A 448 -3.45 8.05 -19.52
CA THR A 448 -4.53 8.08 -18.52
C THR A 448 -4.14 8.88 -17.28
N ALA A 449 -2.91 8.72 -16.78
CA ALA A 449 -2.43 9.44 -15.61
C ALA A 449 -2.23 10.95 -15.86
N GLN A 450 -2.05 11.36 -17.12
CA GLN A 450 -1.92 12.77 -17.53
C GLN A 450 -3.27 13.50 -17.64
N GLU A 451 -4.39 12.78 -17.79
CA GLU A 451 -5.73 13.38 -17.85
C GLU A 451 -6.19 14.02 -16.53
N GLY A 452 -5.50 13.73 -15.43
CA GLY A 452 -5.83 14.20 -14.09
C GLY A 452 -4.72 14.99 -13.41
N LEU A 453 -5.00 15.43 -12.19
CA LEU A 453 -4.08 16.23 -11.36
C LEU A 453 -2.96 15.37 -10.72
N PHE A 454 -3.08 14.04 -10.77
CA PHE A 454 -2.08 13.11 -10.22
C PHE A 454 -0.67 13.36 -10.78
N SER A 455 -0.57 13.60 -12.09
CA SER A 455 0.70 13.86 -12.78
C SER A 455 1.45 15.11 -12.29
N GLN A 456 0.76 16.04 -11.61
CA GLN A 456 1.33 17.28 -11.07
C GLN A 456 1.99 17.09 -9.70
N THR A 457 1.94 15.88 -9.13
CA THR A 457 2.35 15.61 -7.75
C THR A 457 3.52 14.64 -7.67
N GLU A 458 4.54 14.99 -6.89
CA GLU A 458 5.63 14.08 -6.52
C GLU A 458 5.14 13.06 -5.49
N SER A 459 4.94 11.81 -5.89
CA SER A 459 4.37 10.77 -5.03
C SER A 459 4.90 9.38 -5.40
N TRP A 460 4.73 8.42 -4.50
CA TRP A 460 5.07 7.03 -4.79
C TRP A 460 4.22 6.43 -5.94
N TYR A 461 3.08 7.03 -6.31
CA TYR A 461 2.34 6.64 -7.50
C TYR A 461 3.12 6.86 -8.80
N PHE A 462 4.12 7.76 -8.77
CA PHE A 462 5.02 8.04 -9.88
C PHE A 462 6.49 7.66 -9.61
N GLY A 463 6.78 6.97 -8.51
CA GLY A 463 8.14 6.54 -8.14
C GLY A 463 9.02 7.62 -7.49
N ASP A 464 8.53 8.84 -7.26
CA ASP A 464 9.37 9.99 -6.83
C ASP A 464 9.94 9.88 -5.42
N ASN A 465 9.43 8.94 -4.62
CA ASN A 465 9.92 8.78 -3.25
C ASN A 465 11.29 8.10 -3.18
N ILE A 466 11.76 7.50 -4.29
CA ILE A 466 13.06 6.84 -4.38
C ILE A 466 13.98 7.63 -5.32
N PRO A 467 15.06 8.27 -4.81
CA PRO A 467 16.02 8.98 -5.64
C PRO A 467 16.60 8.11 -6.75
N GLY A 468 16.67 8.66 -7.97
CA GLY A 468 17.24 7.98 -9.14
C GLY A 468 16.26 7.10 -9.92
N LYS A 469 15.02 6.89 -9.44
CA LYS A 469 14.01 6.16 -10.22
C LYS A 469 13.38 7.04 -11.31
N PRO A 470 13.07 6.47 -12.49
CA PRO A 470 12.28 7.16 -13.51
C PRO A 470 10.91 7.57 -12.95
N ARG A 471 10.50 8.82 -13.24
CA ARG A 471 9.16 9.31 -12.92
C ARG A 471 8.16 8.84 -13.98
N GLU A 472 7.25 7.93 -13.61
CA GLU A 472 6.19 7.44 -14.50
C GLU A 472 5.03 6.83 -13.70
N ALA A 473 3.84 6.75 -14.30
CA ALA A 473 2.68 6.21 -13.60
C ALA A 473 2.85 4.70 -13.30
N LEU A 474 2.85 4.35 -12.01
CA LEU A 474 2.97 2.96 -11.54
C LEU A 474 1.61 2.29 -11.27
N ASN A 475 0.51 3.06 -11.31
CA ASN A 475 -0.85 2.59 -11.04
C ASN A 475 -1.75 2.85 -12.25
N TYR A 476 -2.74 1.98 -12.44
CA TYR A 476 -3.80 2.21 -13.43
C TYR A 476 -4.87 3.16 -12.88
N MET A 477 -4.85 4.42 -13.29
CA MET A 477 -5.70 5.50 -12.73
C MET A 477 -7.07 5.65 -13.42
N ALA A 478 -7.41 4.79 -14.39
CA ALA A 478 -8.69 4.88 -15.10
C ALA A 478 -9.86 4.19 -14.36
N GLY A 479 -9.60 3.59 -13.20
CA GLY A 479 -10.59 2.86 -12.42
C GLY A 479 -10.73 1.39 -12.80
N MET A 480 -11.37 0.62 -11.92
CA MET A 480 -11.44 -0.84 -12.00
C MET A 480 -12.24 -1.36 -13.21
N GLN A 481 -13.30 -0.67 -13.64
CA GLN A 481 -14.12 -1.15 -14.76
C GLN A 481 -13.37 -1.17 -16.06
N LEU A 482 -12.68 -0.07 -16.39
CA LEU A 482 -11.91 -0.01 -17.62
C LEU A 482 -10.73 -0.99 -17.58
N TYR A 483 -10.11 -1.19 -16.41
CA TYR A 483 -9.08 -2.22 -16.25
C TYR A 483 -9.61 -3.63 -16.54
N LYS A 484 -10.75 -4.01 -15.94
CA LYS A 484 -11.39 -5.31 -16.15
C LYS A 484 -11.80 -5.50 -17.61
N GLN A 485 -12.32 -4.44 -18.25
CA GLN A 485 -12.66 -4.46 -19.67
C GLN A 485 -11.42 -4.77 -20.52
N LYS A 486 -10.29 -4.08 -20.28
CA LYS A 486 -9.03 -4.33 -21.00
C LYS A 486 -8.54 -5.76 -20.83
N CYS A 487 -8.58 -6.29 -19.61
CA CYS A 487 -8.22 -7.69 -19.36
C CYS A 487 -9.14 -8.68 -20.11
N ARG A 488 -10.44 -8.40 -20.13
CA ARG A 488 -11.44 -9.25 -20.81
C ARG A 488 -11.30 -9.20 -22.33
N GLU A 489 -11.06 -8.02 -22.91
CA GLU A 489 -10.79 -7.84 -24.34
C GLU A 489 -9.59 -8.70 -24.77
N THR A 490 -8.52 -8.73 -23.99
CA THR A 490 -7.36 -9.60 -24.25
C THR A 490 -7.73 -11.08 -24.16
N TRP A 491 -8.49 -11.50 -23.14
CA TRP A 491 -8.91 -12.91 -23.00
C TRP A 491 -9.83 -13.37 -24.14
N GLU A 492 -10.88 -12.61 -24.45
CA GLU A 492 -11.89 -12.93 -25.47
C GLU A 492 -11.29 -12.93 -26.89
N SER A 493 -10.23 -12.16 -27.12
CA SER A 493 -9.48 -12.17 -28.39
C SER A 493 -8.44 -13.28 -28.51
N GLY A 494 -8.50 -14.29 -27.63
CA GLY A 494 -7.57 -15.43 -27.64
C GLY A 494 -6.18 -15.05 -27.15
N TYR A 495 -6.10 -14.20 -26.10
CA TYR A 495 -4.86 -13.68 -25.54
C TYR A 495 -4.05 -12.82 -26.55
N LYS A 496 -4.73 -11.94 -27.29
CA LYS A 496 -4.06 -10.96 -28.16
C LYS A 496 -3.07 -10.12 -27.35
N GLY A 497 -1.86 -9.97 -27.87
CA GLY A 497 -0.75 -9.30 -27.17
C GLY A 497 0.25 -10.28 -26.54
N PHE A 498 -0.07 -11.57 -26.54
CA PHE A 498 0.80 -12.62 -26.05
C PHE A 498 1.31 -13.55 -27.17
N VAL A 499 2.39 -14.27 -26.85
CA VAL A 499 2.92 -15.41 -27.60
C VAL A 499 2.49 -16.67 -26.84
N LEU A 500 1.79 -17.56 -27.53
CA LEU A 500 1.31 -18.85 -27.01
C LEU A 500 2.14 -19.94 -27.69
N GLU A 501 3.02 -20.60 -26.94
CA GLU A 501 3.91 -21.67 -27.42
C GLU A 501 3.82 -22.90 -26.52
#